data_AF-A0A7S2E5K6-F1
#
_entry.id   AF-A0A7S2E5K6-F1
#
_cell.length_a   1.000
_cell.length_b   1.000
_cell.length_c   1.000
_cell.angle_alpha   90.00
_cell.angle_beta   90.00
_cell.angle_gamma   90.00
#
_symmetry.space_group_name_H-M   'P 1'
#
loop_
_entity.id
_entity.type
_entity.pdbx_description
1 polymer ?
#
loop_
_entity_poly.entity_id
_entity_poly.type
_entity_poly.pdbx_seq_one_letter_code
_entity_poly.pdbx_strand_id
1 'polypeptide(L)'
;REFGLDFPLVKLSKEDYAWHVEAAAAQAALTIGEATGDGGKAGKSPYRSVRDYHAAYASKSTTPTEVLQKLLNFINETDSVLRCIQEVDYRGSFLSAAESTKRWRKGESLSIWDGVPVMLKPVEDIKG
;
A
#
# COMPACT_ATOMS: atom_id res chain seq x y z
N ARG A 1 18.13 -31.28 16.90
CA ARG A 1 18.34 -31.39 15.45
C ARG A 1 18.47 -29.95 14.96
N GLU A 2 19.69 -29.44 14.88
CA GLU A 2 19.96 -28.07 14.43
C GLU A 2 19.65 -27.98 12.94
N PHE A 3 18.81 -27.03 12.54
CA PHE A 3 18.62 -26.68 11.13
C PHE A 3 19.76 -25.72 10.77
N GLY A 4 20.83 -26.28 10.19
CA GLY A 4 21.88 -25.48 9.57
C GLY A 4 21.29 -24.68 8.41
N LEU A 5 21.10 -23.37 8.63
CA LEU A 5 20.72 -22.44 7.58
C LEU A 5 21.98 -22.05 6.79
N ASP A 6 22.45 -22.99 5.98
CA ASP A 6 23.50 -22.77 4.99
C ASP A 6 22.87 -22.14 3.74
N PHE A 7 22.36 -20.92 3.88
CA PHE A 7 21.97 -20.11 2.73
C PHE A 7 23.21 -19.34 2.28
N PRO A 8 23.80 -19.60 1.11
CA PRO A 8 24.84 -18.75 0.60
C PRO A 8 24.18 -17.43 0.19
N LEU A 9 24.18 -16.45 1.09
CA LEU A 9 24.06 -15.06 0.71
C LEU A 9 25.30 -14.73 -0.14
N VAL A 10 25.22 -15.03 -1.43
CA VAL A 10 26.26 -14.66 -2.40
C VAL A 10 26.23 -13.14 -2.53
N LYS A 11 27.27 -12.48 -2.03
CA LYS A 11 27.51 -11.08 -2.39
C LYS A 11 27.78 -11.05 -3.89
N LEU A 12 26.82 -10.51 -4.65
CA LEU A 12 26.99 -10.26 -6.07
C LEU A 12 28.26 -9.41 -6.28
N SER A 13 29.06 -9.80 -7.27
CA SER A 13 30.21 -8.99 -7.67
C SER A 13 29.72 -7.63 -8.20
N LYS A 14 30.61 -6.65 -8.28
CA LYS A 14 30.27 -5.36 -8.90
C LYS A 14 29.86 -5.53 -10.36
N GLU A 15 30.41 -6.53 -11.05
CA GLU A 15 30.03 -6.86 -12.42
C GLU A 15 28.61 -7.44 -12.50
N ASP A 16 28.25 -8.35 -11.60
CA ASP A 16 26.89 -8.95 -11.57
C ASP A 16 25.82 -7.92 -11.17
N TYR A 17 26.20 -6.91 -10.38
CA TYR A 17 25.30 -5.81 -10.00
C TYR A 17 25.06 -4.81 -11.15
N ALA A 18 25.93 -4.77 -12.17
CA ALA A 18 25.83 -3.82 -13.28
C ALA A 18 24.54 -4.04 -14.08
N TRP A 19 24.15 -5.29 -14.31
CA TRP A 19 22.88 -5.64 -14.96
C TRP A 19 21.67 -5.12 -14.19
N HIS A 20 21.69 -5.16 -12.85
CA HIS A 20 20.62 -4.62 -12.02
C HIS A 20 20.54 -3.09 -12.09
N VAL A 21 21.69 -2.40 -12.17
CA VAL A 21 21.74 -0.94 -12.29
C VAL A 21 21.26 -0.51 -13.68
N GLU A 22 21.66 -1.20 -14.73
CA GLU A 22 21.21 -0.92 -16.10
C GLU A 22 19.72 -1.23 -16.27
N ALA A 23 19.24 -2.35 -15.73
CA ALA A 23 17.81 -2.69 -15.73
C ALA A 23 16.98 -1.69 -14.89
N ALA A 24 17.47 -1.29 -13.72
CA ALA A 24 16.80 -0.27 -12.89
C ALA A 24 16.82 1.11 -13.56
N ALA A 25 17.90 1.49 -14.24
CA ALA A 25 18.00 2.73 -14.98
C ALA A 25 17.07 2.75 -16.20
N ALA A 26 16.96 1.63 -16.92
CA ALA A 26 15.99 1.46 -18.01
C ALA A 26 14.54 1.56 -17.51
N GLN A 27 14.24 0.99 -16.33
CA GLN A 27 12.94 1.10 -15.68
C GLN A 27 12.67 2.53 -15.16
N ALA A 28 13.68 3.21 -14.60
CA ALA A 28 13.57 4.58 -14.09
C ALA A 28 13.36 5.60 -15.22
N ALA A 29 13.99 5.40 -16.38
CA ALA A 29 13.76 6.20 -17.58
C ALA A 29 12.32 6.09 -18.08
N LEU A 30 11.65 4.96 -17.83
CA LEU A 30 10.24 4.75 -18.16
C LEU A 30 9.25 5.36 -17.14
N THR A 31 9.73 5.89 -16.00
CA THR A 31 8.83 6.22 -14.87
C THR A 31 8.84 7.70 -14.45
N ILE A 32 9.74 8.54 -14.95
CA ILE A 32 9.85 9.95 -14.47
C ILE A 32 9.65 11.00 -15.58
N GLY A 33 9.72 10.62 -16.86
CA GLY A 33 9.26 11.49 -17.95
C GLY A 33 7.75 11.31 -18.15
N GLU A 34 6.96 12.38 -17.99
CA GLU A 34 5.52 12.45 -18.28
C GLU A 34 4.54 11.99 -17.18
N ALA A 35 4.84 12.27 -15.91
CA ALA A 35 3.80 12.37 -14.88
C ALA A 35 3.01 13.70 -14.97
N THR A 36 2.78 14.23 -16.18
CA THR A 36 1.60 15.06 -16.47
C THR A 36 0.58 14.12 -17.09
N GLY A 37 0.00 13.26 -16.25
CA GLY A 37 -1.03 12.33 -16.67
C GLY A 37 -2.29 13.07 -17.09
N ASP A 38 -2.34 13.51 -18.35
CA ASP A 38 -3.60 13.60 -19.06
C ASP A 38 -4.19 12.19 -19.11
N GLY A 39 -5.45 12.07 -18.69
CA GLY A 39 -6.13 10.82 -18.40
C GLY A 39 -6.41 9.99 -19.64
N GLY A 40 -5.36 9.45 -20.27
CA GLY A 40 -5.46 8.43 -21.29
C GLY A 40 -6.31 7.29 -20.75
N LYS A 41 -7.44 7.01 -21.42
CA LYS A 41 -8.40 5.97 -21.01
C LYS A 41 -7.77 4.59 -21.14
N ALA A 42 -6.92 4.22 -20.18
CA ALA A 42 -6.65 2.84 -19.86
C ALA A 42 -7.99 2.18 -19.50
N GLY A 43 -8.24 0.96 -20.00
CA GLY A 43 -9.43 0.20 -19.61
C GLY A 43 -9.62 0.22 -18.09
N LYS A 44 -10.87 0.29 -17.62
CA LYS A 44 -11.18 0.38 -16.18
C LYS A 44 -10.47 -0.75 -15.45
N SER A 45 -9.41 -0.43 -14.71
CA SER A 45 -8.72 -1.40 -13.86
C SER A 45 -9.75 -2.00 -12.90
N PRO A 46 -9.73 -3.32 -12.67
CA PRO A 46 -10.59 -3.92 -11.65
C PRO A 46 -10.20 -3.47 -10.22
N TYR A 47 -9.00 -2.90 -10.07
CA TYR A 47 -8.47 -2.43 -8.79
C TYR A 47 -8.77 -0.94 -8.56
N ARG A 48 -9.02 -0.59 -7.29
CA ARG A 48 -9.24 0.80 -6.87
C ARG A 48 -7.90 1.50 -6.66
N SER A 49 -7.75 2.65 -7.26
CA SER A 49 -6.64 3.57 -7.04
C SER A 49 -6.88 4.46 -5.82
N VAL A 50 -5.83 5.12 -5.35
CA VAL A 50 -5.90 6.17 -4.32
C VAL A 50 -6.91 7.26 -4.68
N ARG A 51 -6.96 7.63 -5.97
CA ARG A 51 -7.89 8.65 -6.49
C ARG A 51 -9.35 8.19 -6.39
N ASP A 52 -9.62 6.90 -6.54
CA ASP A 52 -10.96 6.35 -6.38
C ASP A 52 -11.44 6.44 -4.93
N TYR A 53 -10.56 6.13 -3.96
CA TYR A 53 -10.87 6.31 -2.54
C TYR A 53 -11.14 7.78 -2.21
N HIS A 54 -10.26 8.67 -2.65
CA HIS A 54 -10.42 10.11 -2.45
C HIS A 54 -11.76 10.62 -3.01
N ALA A 55 -12.10 10.24 -4.26
CA ALA A 55 -13.37 10.61 -4.86
C ALA A 55 -14.58 10.02 -4.12
N ALA A 56 -14.46 8.78 -3.63
CA ALA A 56 -15.52 8.13 -2.86
C ALA A 56 -15.77 8.81 -1.51
N TYR A 57 -14.71 9.22 -0.82
CA TYR A 57 -14.82 9.97 0.44
C TYR A 57 -15.34 11.40 0.23
N ALA A 58 -14.85 12.09 -0.82
CA ALA A 58 -15.33 13.43 -1.18
C ALA A 58 -16.82 13.47 -1.54
N SER A 59 -17.29 12.44 -2.26
CA SER A 59 -18.71 12.26 -2.59
C SER A 59 -19.57 11.71 -1.44
N LYS A 60 -18.96 11.41 -0.28
CA LYS A 60 -19.62 10.79 0.88
C LYS A 60 -20.30 9.45 0.56
N SER A 61 -19.86 8.77 -0.50
CA SER A 61 -20.38 7.46 -0.89
C SER A 61 -19.89 6.32 0.02
N THR A 62 -18.78 6.55 0.72
CA THR A 62 -18.28 5.70 1.80
C THR A 62 -17.39 6.51 2.73
N THR A 63 -16.90 5.92 3.82
CA THR A 63 -15.99 6.55 4.77
C THR A 63 -14.72 5.72 5.01
N PRO A 64 -13.60 6.34 5.42
CA PRO A 64 -12.40 5.61 5.82
C PRO A 64 -12.67 4.49 6.84
N THR A 65 -13.59 4.71 7.79
CA THR A 65 -13.98 3.70 8.79
C THR A 65 -14.67 2.50 8.16
N GLU A 66 -15.59 2.71 7.20
CA GLU A 66 -16.26 1.62 6.48
C GLU A 66 -15.30 0.82 5.61
N VAL A 67 -14.36 1.52 4.95
CA VAL A 67 -13.32 0.89 4.13
C VAL A 67 -12.41 0.01 4.99
N LEU A 68 -11.94 0.52 6.13
CA LEU A 68 -11.12 -0.25 7.06
C LEU A 68 -11.86 -1.50 7.55
N GLN A 69 -13.14 -1.37 7.93
CA GLN A 69 -13.92 -2.53 8.41
C GLN A 69 -14.03 -3.62 7.33
N LYS A 70 -14.29 -3.24 6.07
CA LYS A 70 -14.35 -4.19 4.95
C LYS A 70 -12.99 -4.86 4.71
N LEU A 71 -11.90 -4.10 4.80
CA LEU A 71 -10.55 -4.63 4.64
C LEU A 71 -10.19 -5.64 5.74
N LEU A 72 -10.47 -5.31 7.00
CA LEU A 72 -10.19 -6.20 8.13
C LEU A 72 -11.00 -7.49 8.06
N ASN A 73 -12.26 -7.42 7.63
CA ASN A 73 -13.07 -8.62 7.39
C ASN A 73 -12.46 -9.48 6.28
N PHE A 74 -12.06 -8.87 5.16
CA PHE A 74 -11.42 -9.58 4.06
C PHE A 74 -10.09 -10.23 4.48
N ILE A 75 -9.27 -9.54 5.26
CA ILE A 75 -8.04 -10.10 5.84
C ILE A 75 -8.38 -11.34 6.67
N ASN A 76 -9.32 -11.23 7.62
CA ASN A 76 -9.72 -12.36 8.45
C ASN A 76 -10.25 -13.56 7.64
N GLU A 77 -11.00 -13.31 6.57
CA GLU A 77 -11.56 -14.37 5.71
C GLU A 77 -10.48 -15.08 4.86
N THR A 78 -9.40 -14.38 4.52
CA THR A 78 -8.39 -14.88 3.56
C THR A 78 -7.07 -15.28 4.21
N ASP A 79 -6.83 -14.91 5.46
CA ASP A 79 -5.55 -15.10 6.14
C ASP A 79 -5.08 -16.55 6.15
N SER A 80 -5.99 -17.51 6.38
CA SER A 80 -5.64 -18.95 6.43
C SER A 80 -5.07 -19.48 5.11
N VAL A 81 -5.43 -18.85 3.99
CA VAL A 81 -5.04 -19.23 2.63
C VAL A 81 -3.87 -18.39 2.13
N LEU A 82 -4.00 -17.06 2.21
CA LEU A 82 -3.03 -16.13 1.62
C LEU A 82 -1.81 -15.93 2.50
N ARG A 83 -1.99 -15.91 3.83
CA ARG A 83 -0.92 -15.68 4.83
C ARG A 83 -0.03 -14.50 4.49
N CYS A 84 -0.62 -13.43 3.96
CA CYS A 84 0.09 -12.23 3.51
C CYS A 84 0.33 -11.23 4.64
N ILE A 85 -0.36 -11.37 5.77
CA ILE A 85 -0.31 -10.44 6.90
C ILE A 85 0.37 -11.13 8.07
N GLN A 86 1.46 -10.53 8.57
CA GLN A 86 2.12 -11.03 9.77
C GLN A 86 1.46 -10.50 11.05
N GLU A 87 1.11 -9.21 11.05
CA GLU A 87 0.53 -8.52 12.20
C GLU A 87 -0.42 -7.40 11.74
N VAL A 88 -1.45 -7.14 12.54
CA VAL A 88 -2.40 -6.05 12.33
C VAL A 88 -2.52 -5.23 13.61
N ASP A 89 -2.19 -3.94 13.56
CA ASP A 89 -2.53 -3.00 14.62
C ASP A 89 -4.00 -2.59 14.50
N TYR A 90 -4.89 -3.39 15.09
CA TYR A 90 -6.32 -3.11 15.05
C TYR A 90 -6.65 -1.75 15.69
N ARG A 91 -6.06 -1.44 16.85
CA ARG A 91 -6.42 -0.26 17.63
C ARG A 91 -6.00 1.03 16.93
N GLY A 92 -4.74 1.14 16.52
CA GLY A 92 -4.25 2.33 15.83
C GLY A 92 -4.90 2.50 14.46
N SER A 93 -5.17 1.40 13.75
CA SER A 93 -5.93 1.44 12.49
C SER A 93 -7.32 2.03 12.68
N PHE A 94 -8.09 1.54 13.67
CA PHE A 94 -9.44 2.05 13.94
C PHE A 94 -9.44 3.52 14.37
N LEU A 95 -8.52 3.92 15.25
CA LEU A 95 -8.38 5.31 15.69
C LEU A 95 -8.04 6.23 14.50
N SER A 96 -7.06 5.86 13.68
CA SER A 96 -6.65 6.62 12.50
C SER A 96 -7.79 6.76 11.49
N ALA A 97 -8.52 5.67 11.21
CA ALA A 97 -9.67 5.71 10.31
C ALA A 97 -10.81 6.57 10.86
N ALA A 98 -11.08 6.53 12.17
CA ALA A 98 -12.10 7.38 12.80
C ALA A 98 -11.74 8.87 12.70
N GLU A 99 -10.48 9.24 12.95
CA GLU A 99 -10.01 10.63 12.80
C GLU A 99 -10.05 11.10 11.34
N SER A 100 -9.69 10.23 10.38
CA SER A 100 -9.85 10.54 8.96
C SER A 100 -11.32 10.74 8.59
N THR A 101 -12.23 9.86 9.04
CA THR A 101 -13.67 10.01 8.82
C THR A 101 -14.19 11.34 9.39
N LYS A 102 -13.73 11.77 10.57
CA LYS A 102 -14.10 13.08 11.14
C LYS A 102 -13.63 14.23 10.25
N ARG A 103 -12.38 14.20 9.76
CA ARG A 103 -11.82 15.21 8.85
C ARG A 103 -12.59 15.28 7.53
N TRP A 104 -12.89 14.14 6.93
CA TRP A 104 -13.72 14.05 5.72
C TRP A 104 -15.13 14.60 5.91
N ARG A 105 -15.78 14.33 7.05
CA ARG A 105 -17.11 14.89 7.38
C ARG A 105 -17.09 16.41 7.49
N LYS A 106 -15.97 17.00 7.92
CA LYS A 106 -15.77 18.45 8.04
C LYS A 106 -15.26 19.12 6.76
N GLY A 107 -14.86 18.36 5.74
CA GLY A 107 -14.18 18.89 4.56
C GLY A 107 -12.72 19.29 4.82
N GLU A 108 -12.11 18.77 5.88
CA GLU A 108 -10.74 19.08 6.32
C GLU A 108 -9.77 17.94 5.95
N SER A 109 -9.92 17.35 4.76
CA SER A 109 -9.06 16.25 4.32
C SER A 109 -7.59 16.71 4.23
N LEU A 110 -6.65 15.91 4.71
CA LEU A 110 -5.23 16.30 4.72
C LEU A 110 -4.56 16.21 3.35
N SER A 111 -4.92 15.22 2.54
CA SER A 111 -4.34 15.00 1.21
C SER A 111 -5.15 13.96 0.43
N ILE A 112 -4.68 13.61 -0.78
CA ILE A 112 -5.26 12.51 -1.57
C ILE A 112 -5.16 11.13 -0.87
N TRP A 113 -4.20 10.97 0.06
CA TRP A 113 -3.98 9.73 0.81
C TRP A 113 -4.79 9.63 2.10
N ASP A 114 -5.57 10.66 2.42
CA ASP A 114 -6.30 10.72 3.68
C ASP A 114 -7.35 9.62 3.81
N GLY A 115 -7.10 8.68 4.73
CA GLY A 115 -7.99 7.55 4.99
C GLY A 115 -7.81 6.37 4.03
N VAL A 116 -6.72 6.34 3.26
CA VAL A 116 -6.36 5.20 2.41
C VAL A 116 -5.63 4.15 3.25
N PRO A 117 -6.11 2.89 3.32
CA PRO A 117 -5.40 1.83 4.01
C PRO A 117 -4.07 1.49 3.32
N VAL A 118 -3.03 1.28 4.11
CA VAL A 118 -1.71 0.86 3.62
C VAL A 118 -1.20 -0.30 4.45
N MET A 119 -0.46 -1.19 3.80
CA MET A 119 0.24 -2.29 4.45
C MET A 119 1.74 -2.02 4.37
N LEU A 120 2.45 -2.29 5.46
CA LEU A 120 3.88 -2.07 5.56
C LEU A 120 4.58 -3.41 5.69
N LYS A 121 5.66 -3.60 4.94
CA LYS A 121 6.52 -4.76 5.09
C LYS A 121 7.24 -4.64 6.45
N PRO A 122 7.31 -5.70 7.26
CA PRO A 122 7.95 -5.66 8.58
C PRO A 122 9.48 -5.67 8.45
N VAL A 123 10.03 -4.57 7.95
CA VAL A 123 11.48 -4.32 7.88
C VAL A 123 11.95 -3.38 8.97
N GLU A 124 11.04 -2.59 9.53
CA GLU A 124 11.30 -1.56 10.53
C GLU A 124 10.19 -1.56 11.58
N ASP A 125 10.51 -1.06 12.78
CA ASP A 125 9.53 -0.86 13.84
C ASP A 125 8.57 0.27 13.46
N ILE A 126 7.27 -0.01 13.54
CA ILE A 126 6.21 0.96 13.30
C ILE A 126 5.46 1.15 14.61
N LYS A 127 5.28 2.42 15.00
CA LYS A 127 4.54 2.75 16.21
C LYS A 127 3.04 2.50 16.01
N GLY A 128 2.48 1.58 16.79
CA GLY A 128 1.04 1.41 17.02
C GLY A 128 0.53 2.21 18.21
#